data_AF-A0A7C5F330-F1
#
_entry.id   AF-A0A7C5F330-F1
#
_cell.length_a   1.000
_cell.length_b   1.000
_cell.length_c   1.000
_cell.angle_alpha   90.00
_cell.angle_beta   90.00
_cell.angle_gamma   90.00
#
_symmetry.space_group_name_H-M   'P 1'
#
loop_
_entity.id
_entity.type
_entity.pdbx_description
1 polymer ?
#
loop_
_entity_poly.entity_id
_entity_poly.type
_entity_poly.pdbx_seq_one_letter_code
_entity_poly.pdbx_strand_id
1 'polypeptide(L)'
;MRPAKYPEEFLLFRRQFVLGPRFVKGHPGWKRVEVTPNLRVTAHPDLPIARAHKDGMSVTLMGYMLDPADPWAADADIIHRLSLHLDSVRSREEFIRLTYPFGGRWILLVDDGREPWLFNDPCGYRQVFYTRDSSQGLWCASQPGLLAEILGLTMDPEALAFIRTFRKRQPEYWWPGDSSPYKEVHHLLPNHYLE
;
A
#
# COMPACT_ATOMS: atom_id res chain seq x y z
N MET A 1 5.31 33.21 16.79
CA MET A 1 5.00 32.02 15.97
C MET A 1 6.34 31.47 15.47
N ARG A 2 6.75 30.25 15.85
CA ARG A 2 8.02 29.68 15.35
C ARG A 2 7.81 29.32 13.87
N PRO A 3 8.73 29.67 12.95
CA PRO A 3 8.61 29.25 11.57
C PRO A 3 8.62 27.71 11.51
N ALA A 4 7.77 27.15 10.64
CA ALA A 4 7.74 25.71 10.42
C ALA A 4 9.13 25.24 9.98
N LYS A 5 9.69 24.27 10.72
CA LYS A 5 11.03 23.72 10.48
C LYS A 5 11.16 23.00 9.12
N TYR A 6 10.02 22.73 8.47
CA TYR A 6 9.91 22.09 7.17
C TYR A 6 8.84 22.81 6.34
N PRO A 7 9.01 22.95 5.02
CA PRO A 7 7.94 23.47 4.18
C PRO A 7 6.75 22.51 4.23
N GLU A 8 5.53 23.02 4.46
CA GLU A 8 4.32 22.21 4.69
C GLU A 8 4.02 21.25 3.53
N GLU A 9 4.39 21.64 2.31
CA GLU A 9 4.35 20.83 1.10
C GLU A 9 5.13 19.51 1.19
N PHE A 10 6.21 19.43 1.99
CA PHE A 10 6.97 18.18 2.22
C PHE A 10 6.34 17.26 3.27
N LEU A 11 5.40 17.77 4.07
CA LEU A 11 4.68 16.99 5.07
C LEU A 11 3.34 16.47 4.51
N LEU A 12 2.79 17.16 3.52
CA LEU A 12 1.60 16.73 2.82
C LEU A 12 1.86 15.37 2.14
N PHE A 13 0.99 14.41 2.44
CA PHE A 13 1.10 13.02 1.95
C PHE A 13 2.43 12.31 2.26
N ARG A 14 3.12 12.71 3.33
CA ARG A 14 4.36 12.06 3.74
C ARG A 14 4.17 10.54 3.89
N ARG A 15 5.05 9.78 3.24
CA ARG A 15 5.07 8.30 3.22
C ARG A 15 3.84 7.62 2.58
N GLN A 16 3.04 8.36 1.82
CA GLN A 16 1.90 7.83 1.07
C GLN A 16 2.37 7.29 -0.30
N PHE A 17 1.54 6.46 -0.92
CA PHE A 17 1.76 5.94 -2.27
C PHE A 17 0.45 5.86 -3.05
N VAL A 18 0.61 5.73 -4.36
CA VAL A 18 -0.41 5.28 -5.31
C VAL A 18 0.20 4.20 -6.20
N LEU A 19 -0.49 3.08 -6.32
CA LEU A 19 -0.23 1.99 -7.26
C LEU A 19 -1.30 2.02 -8.34
N GLY A 20 -0.93 1.86 -9.61
CA GLY A 20 -1.89 1.72 -10.70
C GLY A 20 -1.23 1.41 -12.04
N PRO A 21 -1.98 1.40 -13.14
CA PRO A 21 -1.46 1.10 -14.47
C PRO A 21 -0.51 2.17 -15.02
N ARG A 22 -0.47 3.36 -14.41
CA ARG A 22 0.36 4.49 -14.85
C ARG A 22 0.84 5.30 -13.65
N PHE A 23 1.96 6.00 -13.83
CA PHE A 23 2.38 7.00 -12.85
C PHE A 23 1.36 8.12 -12.75
N VAL A 24 1.07 8.57 -11.54
CA VAL A 24 0.15 9.69 -11.33
C VAL A 24 0.83 11.01 -11.65
N LYS A 25 0.04 11.96 -12.17
CA LYS A 25 0.46 13.34 -12.37
C LYS A 25 0.20 14.13 -11.08
N GLY A 26 0.72 15.36 -10.96
CA GLY A 26 0.47 16.23 -9.79
C GLY A 26 1.45 16.07 -8.63
N HIS A 27 2.30 15.04 -8.63
CA HIS A 27 3.34 14.83 -7.60
C HIS A 27 4.74 14.67 -8.22
N PRO A 28 5.35 15.75 -8.75
CA PRO A 28 6.62 15.67 -9.49
C PRO A 28 7.81 15.18 -8.64
N GLY A 29 7.79 15.44 -7.32
CA GLY A 29 8.83 14.97 -6.41
C GLY A 29 8.69 13.53 -5.94
N TRP A 30 7.60 12.83 -6.29
CA TRP A 30 7.39 11.46 -5.84
C TRP A 30 8.25 10.48 -6.65
N LYS A 31 8.77 9.47 -5.96
CA LYS A 31 9.45 8.32 -6.56
C LYS A 31 8.52 7.63 -7.55
N ARG A 32 9.08 7.20 -8.67
CA ARG A 32 8.39 6.44 -9.70
C ARG A 32 9.07 5.08 -9.82
N VAL A 33 8.36 4.03 -9.43
CA VAL A 33 8.86 2.65 -9.43
C VAL A 33 7.95 1.84 -10.34
N GLU A 34 8.50 1.32 -11.42
CA GLU A 34 7.79 0.32 -12.23
C GLU A 34 7.93 -1.04 -11.56
N VAL A 35 6.82 -1.65 -11.17
CA VAL A 35 6.81 -2.93 -10.45
C VAL A 35 6.62 -4.08 -11.44
N THR A 36 5.64 -3.96 -12.32
CA THR A 36 5.47 -4.84 -13.48
C THR A 36 5.19 -3.97 -14.71
N PRO A 37 5.18 -4.51 -15.94
CA PRO A 37 4.80 -3.73 -17.12
C PRO A 37 3.43 -3.03 -17.00
N ASN A 38 2.53 -3.60 -16.21
CA ASN A 38 1.15 -3.14 -16.00
C ASN A 38 0.91 -2.49 -14.62
N LEU A 39 1.90 -2.48 -13.72
CA LEU A 39 1.75 -1.91 -12.38
C LEU A 39 2.92 -0.99 -12.03
N ARG A 40 2.56 0.23 -11.64
CA ARG A 40 3.49 1.32 -11.35
C ARG A 40 3.15 1.95 -10.01
N VAL A 41 4.16 2.16 -9.19
CA VAL A 41 4.06 2.88 -7.91
C VAL A 41 4.57 4.30 -8.09
N THR A 42 3.74 5.27 -7.70
CA THR A 42 4.15 6.64 -7.44
C THR A 42 4.12 6.84 -5.92
N ALA A 43 5.25 7.18 -5.31
CA ALA A 43 5.39 7.19 -3.85
C ALA A 43 6.10 8.44 -3.33
N HIS A 44 5.64 8.95 -2.19
CA HIS A 44 6.32 10.05 -1.51
C HIS A 44 7.81 9.71 -1.24
N PRO A 45 8.76 10.66 -1.35
CA PRO A 45 10.20 10.41 -1.13
C PRO A 45 10.54 9.68 0.17
N ASP A 46 9.87 10.05 1.26
CA ASP A 46 10.10 9.43 2.57
C ASP A 46 9.51 8.03 2.75
N LEU A 47 8.77 7.49 1.78
CA LEU A 47 8.37 6.09 1.79
C LEU A 47 9.56 5.23 1.39
N PRO A 48 10.12 4.39 2.29
CA PRO A 48 11.16 3.45 1.89
C PRO A 48 10.54 2.40 0.95
N ILE A 49 11.30 2.05 -0.08
CA ILE A 49 10.94 1.01 -1.03
C ILE A 49 12.20 0.17 -1.24
N ALA A 50 12.09 -1.14 -1.00
CA ALA A 50 13.14 -2.11 -1.26
C ALA A 50 12.61 -3.15 -2.25
N ARG A 51 13.47 -3.65 -3.13
CA ARG A 51 13.08 -4.60 -4.17
C ARG A 51 14.16 -5.63 -4.39
N ALA A 52 13.75 -6.88 -4.56
CA ALA A 52 14.60 -7.96 -5.03
C ALA A 52 13.97 -8.65 -6.23
N HIS A 53 14.82 -9.15 -7.12
CA HIS A 53 14.45 -9.86 -8.34
C HIS A 53 15.08 -11.25 -8.34
N LYS A 54 14.36 -12.22 -8.90
CA LYS A 54 14.86 -13.57 -9.14
C LYS A 54 14.20 -14.11 -10.41
N ASP A 55 14.98 -14.41 -11.45
CA ASP A 55 14.51 -15.09 -12.67
C ASP A 55 13.23 -14.50 -13.29
N GLY A 56 13.13 -13.17 -13.36
CA GLY A 56 11.96 -12.46 -13.89
C GLY A 56 10.83 -12.22 -12.86
N MET A 57 10.88 -12.88 -11.71
CA MET A 57 10.00 -12.66 -10.56
C MET A 57 10.56 -11.54 -9.68
N SER A 58 9.71 -10.93 -8.83
CA SER A 58 10.16 -9.91 -7.89
C SER A 58 9.32 -9.80 -6.62
N VAL A 59 9.96 -9.32 -5.56
CA VAL A 59 9.29 -8.89 -4.32
C VAL A 59 9.60 -7.41 -4.13
N THR A 60 8.56 -6.60 -3.99
CA THR A 60 8.68 -5.16 -3.72
C THR A 60 8.06 -4.84 -2.37
N LEU A 61 8.89 -4.31 -1.47
CA LEU A 61 8.49 -3.80 -0.16
C LEU A 61 8.21 -2.31 -0.24
N MET A 62 7.07 -1.88 0.30
CA MET A 62 6.75 -0.48 0.55
C MET A 62 6.58 -0.28 2.06
N GLY A 63 7.46 0.48 2.69
CA GLY A 63 7.54 0.57 4.15
C GLY A 63 8.82 -0.06 4.68
N TYR A 64 8.76 -0.68 5.86
CA TYR A 64 9.91 -1.34 6.48
C TYR A 64 9.49 -2.64 7.16
N MET A 65 10.39 -3.62 7.14
CA MET A 65 10.29 -4.90 7.82
C MET A 65 11.36 -5.01 8.91
N LEU A 66 11.04 -5.67 10.01
CA LEU A 66 11.96 -5.90 11.12
C LEU A 66 12.12 -7.39 11.36
N ASP A 67 13.36 -7.88 11.33
CA ASP A 67 13.68 -9.26 11.66
C ASP A 67 14.14 -9.35 13.14
N PRO A 68 13.34 -9.94 14.05
CA PRO A 68 13.74 -10.08 15.44
C PRO A 68 14.90 -11.06 15.64
N ALA A 69 15.15 -11.96 14.69
CA ALA A 69 16.28 -12.90 14.74
C ALA A 69 17.58 -12.29 14.20
N ASP A 70 17.48 -11.25 13.36
CA ASP A 70 18.62 -10.48 12.84
C ASP A 70 18.33 -8.97 12.87
N PRO A 71 18.49 -8.31 14.03
CA PRO A 71 18.12 -6.89 14.20
C PRO A 71 18.91 -5.90 13.34
N TRP A 72 20.00 -6.35 12.70
CA TRP A 72 20.85 -5.52 11.84
C TRP A 72 20.51 -5.67 10.35
N ALA A 73 19.64 -6.64 9.99
CA ALA A 73 19.18 -6.81 8.63
C ALA A 73 18.49 -5.53 8.13
N ALA A 74 18.95 -5.02 6.99
CA ALA A 74 18.24 -3.97 6.30
C ALA A 74 17.02 -4.54 5.55
N ASP A 75 16.08 -3.67 5.21
CA ASP A 75 14.93 -4.02 4.36
C ASP A 75 15.36 -4.78 3.09
N ALA A 76 16.47 -4.36 2.46
CA ALA A 76 17.00 -5.02 1.25
C ALA A 76 17.45 -6.46 1.52
N ASP A 77 18.05 -6.74 2.68
CA ASP A 77 18.51 -8.09 3.05
C ASP A 77 17.31 -9.01 3.25
N ILE A 78 16.29 -8.55 3.96
CA ILE A 78 15.05 -9.31 4.21
C ILE A 78 14.35 -9.63 2.89
N ILE A 79 14.20 -8.64 2.02
CA ILE A 79 13.51 -8.81 0.73
C ILE A 79 14.32 -9.69 -0.23
N HIS A 80 15.65 -9.61 -0.19
CA HIS A 80 16.50 -10.55 -0.92
C HIS A 80 16.26 -11.99 -0.44
N ARG A 81 16.28 -12.24 0.89
CA ARG A 81 15.99 -13.58 1.46
C ARG A 81 14.62 -14.10 1.03
N LEU A 82 13.57 -13.28 1.09
CA LEU A 82 12.23 -13.66 0.64
C LEU A 82 12.20 -14.00 -0.86
N SER A 83 12.91 -13.24 -1.70
CA SER A 83 12.93 -13.49 -3.15
C SER A 83 13.54 -14.84 -3.53
N LEU A 84 14.44 -15.38 -2.70
CA LEU A 84 15.06 -16.69 -2.93
C LEU A 84 14.03 -17.83 -2.90
N HIS A 85 12.88 -17.63 -2.26
CA HIS A 85 11.85 -18.65 -2.13
C HIS A 85 10.79 -18.65 -3.23
N LEU A 86 10.77 -17.65 -4.13
CA LEU A 86 9.70 -17.43 -5.11
C LEU A 86 9.41 -18.62 -6.04
N ASP A 87 10.43 -19.38 -6.44
CA ASP A 87 10.31 -20.59 -7.28
C ASP A 87 9.97 -21.87 -6.49
N SER A 88 10.20 -21.85 -5.18
CA SER A 88 10.06 -23.02 -4.30
C SER A 88 8.69 -23.12 -3.65
N VAL A 89 8.05 -21.98 -3.36
CA VAL A 89 6.71 -21.92 -2.77
C VAL A 89 5.66 -22.37 -3.77
N ARG A 90 4.66 -23.10 -3.29
CA ARG A 90 3.57 -23.69 -4.10
C ARG A 90 2.28 -22.88 -4.02
N SER A 91 2.15 -22.01 -3.03
CA SER A 91 0.98 -21.14 -2.86
C SER A 91 1.34 -19.79 -2.24
N ARG A 92 0.42 -18.82 -2.36
CA ARG A 92 0.56 -17.50 -1.73
C ARG A 92 0.60 -17.61 -0.22
N GLU A 93 -0.16 -18.53 0.37
CA GLU A 93 -0.17 -18.78 1.81
C GLU A 93 1.17 -19.33 2.31
N GLU A 94 1.86 -20.14 1.50
CA GLU A 94 3.24 -20.55 1.81
C GLU A 94 4.19 -19.36 1.83
N PHE A 95 4.08 -18.46 0.85
CA PHE A 95 4.88 -17.23 0.82
C PHE A 95 4.57 -16.31 2.01
N ILE A 96 3.30 -16.10 2.34
CA ILE A 96 2.86 -15.30 3.50
C ILE A 96 3.42 -15.87 4.81
N ARG A 97 3.49 -17.20 4.95
CA ARG A 97 4.11 -17.84 6.13
C ARG A 97 5.59 -17.48 6.30
N LEU A 98 6.31 -17.20 5.22
CA LEU A 98 7.70 -16.73 5.30
C LEU A 98 7.81 -15.36 5.99
N THR A 99 6.73 -14.59 6.04
CA THR A 99 6.73 -13.26 6.67
C THR A 99 6.34 -13.28 8.15
N TYR A 100 5.93 -14.43 8.70
CA TYR A 100 5.46 -14.55 10.09
C TYR A 100 6.49 -14.09 11.14
N PRO A 101 7.80 -14.31 10.97
CA PRO A 101 8.79 -13.82 11.92
C PRO A 101 8.93 -12.30 11.92
N PHE A 102 8.51 -11.61 10.85
CA PHE A 102 8.83 -10.20 10.65
C PHE A 102 7.79 -9.26 11.25
N GLY A 103 8.27 -8.27 11.99
CA GLY A 103 7.49 -7.10 12.40
C GLY A 103 7.55 -5.98 11.36
N GLY A 104 6.99 -4.83 11.71
CA GLY A 104 7.16 -3.58 10.96
C GLY A 104 5.85 -2.97 10.48
N ARG A 105 5.95 -2.16 9.42
CA ARG A 105 4.82 -1.45 8.81
C ARG A 105 5.02 -1.40 7.31
N TRP A 106 4.41 -2.36 6.62
CA TRP A 106 4.79 -2.69 5.26
C TRP A 106 3.63 -3.17 4.40
N ILE A 107 3.84 -3.07 3.09
CA ILE A 107 3.10 -3.77 2.05
C ILE A 107 4.13 -4.53 1.24
N LEU A 108 3.84 -5.78 0.93
CA LEU A 108 4.57 -6.53 -0.08
C LEU A 108 3.72 -6.62 -1.35
N LEU A 109 4.35 -6.31 -2.49
CA LEU A 109 3.86 -6.66 -3.81
C LEU A 109 4.76 -7.77 -4.34
N VAL A 110 4.14 -8.91 -4.64
CA VAL A 110 4.81 -10.13 -5.08
C VAL A 110 4.42 -10.41 -6.52
N ASP A 111 5.43 -10.57 -7.36
CA ASP A 111 5.31 -11.05 -8.73
C ASP A 111 6.09 -12.37 -8.80
N ASP A 112 5.39 -13.50 -8.79
CA ASP A 112 5.95 -14.85 -8.87
C ASP A 112 5.94 -15.40 -10.31
N GLY A 113 5.85 -14.52 -11.31
CA GLY A 113 5.72 -14.89 -12.72
C GLY A 113 4.29 -15.24 -13.15
N ARG A 114 3.30 -15.10 -12.26
CA ARG A 114 1.87 -15.17 -12.55
C ARG A 114 1.26 -13.76 -12.49
N GLU A 115 0.07 -13.65 -11.89
CA GLU A 115 -0.56 -12.36 -11.63
C GLU A 115 0.02 -11.75 -10.34
N PRO A 116 0.51 -10.50 -10.41
CA PRO A 116 1.10 -9.83 -9.25
C PRO A 116 0.02 -9.59 -8.20
N TRP A 117 0.35 -9.89 -6.95
CA TRP A 117 -0.55 -9.74 -5.83
C TRP A 117 0.12 -8.94 -4.72
N LEU A 118 -0.68 -8.37 -3.81
CA LEU A 118 -0.15 -7.60 -2.69
C LEU A 118 -0.87 -7.91 -1.39
N PHE A 119 -0.18 -7.70 -0.28
CA PHE A 119 -0.71 -7.83 1.08
C PHE A 119 0.07 -6.93 2.03
N ASN A 120 -0.52 -6.63 3.19
CA ASN A 120 0.08 -5.76 4.19
C ASN A 120 0.52 -6.54 5.43
N ASP A 121 1.17 -5.81 6.35
CA ASP A 121 1.51 -6.34 7.66
C ASP A 121 0.26 -6.90 8.40
N PRO A 122 0.42 -7.86 9.32
CA PRO A 122 -0.71 -8.56 9.95
C PRO A 122 -1.71 -7.66 10.70
N CYS A 123 -1.32 -6.42 11.02
CA CYS A 123 -2.17 -5.43 11.67
C CYS A 123 -2.75 -4.39 10.70
N GLY A 124 -2.37 -4.42 9.42
CA GLY A 124 -2.73 -3.43 8.41
C GLY A 124 -2.26 -2.02 8.74
N TYR A 125 -1.16 -1.86 9.48
CA TYR A 125 -0.62 -0.54 9.84
C TYR A 125 -0.24 0.29 8.63
N ARG A 126 0.21 -0.36 7.56
CA ARG A 126 0.27 0.26 6.23
C ARG A 126 -0.99 -0.08 5.46
N GLN A 127 -1.92 0.86 5.48
CA GLN A 127 -3.22 0.73 4.82
C GLN A 127 -3.08 0.67 3.30
N VAL A 128 -3.96 -0.11 2.70
CA VAL A 128 -4.15 -0.21 1.26
C VAL A 128 -5.63 -0.03 0.99
N PHE A 129 -5.99 1.07 0.34
CA PHE A 129 -7.30 1.23 -0.26
C PHE A 129 -7.18 0.90 -1.73
N TYR A 130 -8.21 0.30 -2.31
CA TYR A 130 -8.18 -0.16 -3.70
C TYR A 130 -9.53 0.02 -4.38
N THR A 131 -9.48 0.09 -5.72
CA THR A 131 -10.66 0.01 -6.57
C THR A 131 -10.33 -0.85 -7.79
N ARG A 132 -11.34 -1.57 -8.27
CA ARG A 132 -11.28 -2.38 -9.50
C ARG A 132 -12.34 -1.85 -10.44
N ASP A 133 -11.91 -1.24 -11.52
CA ASP A 133 -12.77 -0.88 -12.64
C ASP A 133 -12.27 -1.60 -13.90
N SER A 134 -13.16 -2.29 -14.61
CA SER A 134 -12.86 -3.00 -15.85
C SER A 134 -12.28 -2.06 -16.93
N SER A 135 -12.55 -0.76 -16.84
CA SER A 135 -12.04 0.25 -17.77
C SER A 135 -10.72 0.90 -17.34
N GLN A 136 -10.39 0.89 -16.03
CA GLN A 136 -9.25 1.64 -15.48
C GLN A 136 -8.19 0.77 -14.80
N GLY A 137 -8.41 -0.55 -14.69
CA GLY A 137 -7.50 -1.49 -14.06
C GLY A 137 -7.50 -1.41 -12.53
N LEU A 138 -6.53 -2.08 -11.91
CA LEU A 138 -6.36 -2.03 -10.47
C LEU A 138 -5.68 -0.73 -10.05
N TRP A 139 -6.29 -0.02 -9.10
CA TRP A 139 -5.68 1.12 -8.42
C TRP A 139 -5.63 0.87 -6.93
N CYS A 140 -4.50 1.19 -6.29
CA CYS A 140 -4.38 1.19 -4.84
C CYS A 140 -3.75 2.49 -4.33
N ALA A 141 -4.08 2.91 -3.12
CA ALA A 141 -3.41 4.03 -2.47
C ALA A 141 -3.38 3.85 -0.95
N SER A 142 -2.56 4.66 -0.29
CA SER A 142 -2.48 4.68 1.18
C SER A 142 -3.75 5.22 1.86
N GLN A 143 -4.60 5.96 1.15
CA GLN A 143 -5.83 6.55 1.67
C GLN A 143 -6.85 6.71 0.54
N PRO A 144 -8.17 6.60 0.82
CA PRO A 144 -9.19 6.55 -0.22
C PRO A 144 -9.35 7.91 -0.93
N GLY A 145 -9.06 9.02 -0.24
CA GLY A 145 -9.10 10.36 -0.84
C GLY A 145 -8.12 10.56 -1.99
N LEU A 146 -6.96 9.90 -1.97
CA LEU A 146 -6.01 9.95 -3.09
C LEU A 146 -6.61 9.29 -4.33
N LEU A 147 -7.26 8.13 -4.18
CA LEU A 147 -7.93 7.47 -5.30
C LEU A 147 -9.09 8.32 -5.82
N ALA A 148 -9.87 8.92 -4.92
CA ALA A 148 -10.96 9.80 -5.32
C ALA A 148 -10.48 11.00 -6.13
N GLU A 149 -9.38 11.65 -5.74
CA GLU A 149 -8.80 12.75 -6.50
C GLU A 149 -8.34 12.31 -7.90
N ILE A 150 -7.67 11.15 -7.99
CA ILE A 150 -7.10 10.64 -9.24
C ILE A 150 -8.17 10.20 -10.23
N LEU A 151 -9.24 9.59 -9.71
CA LEU A 151 -10.29 8.94 -10.50
C LEU A 151 -11.55 9.80 -10.60
N GLY A 152 -11.58 10.98 -9.95
CA GLY A 152 -12.73 11.89 -9.96
C GLY A 152 -13.95 11.35 -9.20
N LEU A 153 -13.73 10.56 -8.14
CA LEU A 153 -14.81 9.97 -7.36
C LEU A 153 -15.38 10.97 -6.35
N THR A 154 -16.66 10.84 -6.06
CA THR A 154 -17.36 11.64 -5.05
C THR A 154 -17.73 10.78 -3.85
N MET A 155 -17.76 11.38 -2.66
CA MET A 155 -18.20 10.65 -1.47
C MET A 155 -19.66 10.24 -1.63
N ASP A 156 -19.96 9.02 -1.19
CA ASP A 156 -21.32 8.48 -1.18
C ASP A 156 -22.22 9.34 -0.26
N PRO A 157 -23.40 9.80 -0.72
CA PRO A 157 -24.36 10.50 0.13
C PRO A 157 -24.69 9.76 1.44
N GLU A 158 -24.76 8.43 1.43
CA GLU A 158 -25.02 7.64 2.65
C GLU A 158 -23.83 7.70 3.60
N ALA A 159 -22.61 7.53 3.09
CA ALA A 159 -21.37 7.72 3.84
C ALA A 159 -21.29 9.13 4.46
N LEU A 160 -21.64 10.17 3.70
CA LEU A 160 -21.68 11.55 4.20
C LEU A 160 -22.70 11.74 5.33
N ALA A 161 -23.89 11.15 5.20
CA ALA A 161 -24.91 11.19 6.23
C ALA A 161 -24.44 10.50 7.52
N PHE A 162 -23.79 9.34 7.37
CA PHE A 162 -23.16 8.60 8.48
C PHE A 162 -22.10 9.47 9.18
N ILE A 163 -21.12 10.02 8.45
CA ILE A 163 -20.05 10.88 9.00
C ILE A 163 -20.67 12.05 9.78
N ARG A 164 -21.63 12.76 9.18
CA ARG A 164 -22.25 13.95 9.80
C ARG A 164 -22.98 13.62 11.09
N THR A 165 -23.57 12.43 11.17
CA THR A 165 -24.32 11.97 12.34
C THR A 165 -23.38 11.49 13.45
N PHE A 166 -22.43 10.63 13.12
CA PHE A 166 -21.56 9.98 14.11
C PHE A 166 -20.41 10.87 14.57
N ARG A 167 -19.76 11.63 13.69
CA ARG A 167 -18.63 12.51 14.06
C ARG A 167 -18.99 13.53 15.13
N LYS A 168 -20.26 13.98 15.17
CA LYS A 168 -20.75 14.91 16.20
C LYS A 168 -20.95 14.25 17.56
N ARG A 169 -21.26 12.95 17.59
CA ARG A 169 -21.61 12.19 18.79
C ARG A 169 -20.42 11.42 19.37
N GLN A 170 -19.54 10.94 18.49
CA GLN A 170 -18.38 10.13 18.82
C GLN A 170 -17.21 10.60 17.93
N PRO A 171 -16.30 11.44 18.47
CA PRO A 171 -15.12 11.89 17.72
C PRO A 171 -14.22 10.74 17.26
N GLU A 172 -14.23 9.62 18.00
CA GLU A 172 -13.48 8.39 17.72
C GLU A 172 -14.32 7.33 17.01
N TYR A 173 -15.26 7.75 16.15
CA TYR A 173 -16.04 6.80 15.36
C TYR A 173 -15.14 6.03 14.38
N TRP A 174 -15.46 4.76 14.16
CA TRP A 174 -14.72 3.87 13.29
C TRP A 174 -15.46 3.69 11.97
N TRP A 175 -14.72 3.62 10.87
CA TRP A 175 -15.29 3.23 9.59
C TRP A 175 -15.47 1.71 9.54
N PRO A 176 -16.65 1.20 9.17
CA PRO A 176 -16.92 -0.22 9.25
C PRO A 176 -16.25 -1.02 8.12
N GLY A 177 -15.62 -2.14 8.50
CA GLY A 177 -15.19 -3.19 7.59
C GLY A 177 -14.19 -2.74 6.52
N ASP A 178 -14.39 -3.24 5.31
CA ASP A 178 -13.61 -2.95 4.11
C ASP A 178 -14.17 -1.74 3.33
N SER A 179 -15.16 -1.03 3.85
CA SER A 179 -15.74 0.10 3.13
C SER A 179 -14.88 1.37 3.25
N SER A 180 -15.23 2.40 2.46
CA SER A 180 -14.69 3.74 2.62
C SER A 180 -15.78 4.79 2.39
N PRO A 181 -15.51 6.10 2.56
CA PRO A 181 -16.45 7.15 2.21
C PRO A 181 -16.83 7.21 0.72
N TYR A 182 -16.17 6.43 -0.14
CA TYR A 182 -16.40 6.34 -1.58
C TYR A 182 -16.86 4.94 -1.93
N LYS A 183 -17.96 4.84 -2.68
CA LYS A 183 -18.64 3.56 -2.98
C LYS A 183 -17.74 2.59 -3.74
N GLU A 184 -16.86 3.12 -4.59
CA GLU A 184 -16.00 2.38 -5.49
C GLU A 184 -14.67 1.97 -4.82
N VAL A 185 -14.37 2.50 -3.63
CA VAL A 185 -13.08 2.31 -2.95
C VAL A 185 -13.26 1.46 -1.71
N HIS A 186 -12.53 0.35 -1.69
CA HIS A 186 -12.51 -0.62 -0.61
C HIS A 186 -11.18 -0.54 0.15
N HIS A 187 -11.16 -1.01 1.39
CA HIS A 187 -10.00 -1.12 2.26
C HIS A 187 -9.56 -2.59 2.31
N LEU A 188 -8.30 -2.87 1.98
CA LEU A 188 -7.72 -4.19 2.16
C LEU A 188 -7.57 -4.45 3.66
N LEU A 189 -8.38 -5.37 4.17
CA LEU A 189 -8.34 -5.77 5.57
C LEU A 189 -7.00 -6.44 5.92
N PRO A 190 -6.56 -6.36 7.19
CA PRO A 190 -5.42 -7.13 7.66
C PRO A 190 -5.58 -8.63 7.37
N ASN A 191 -4.47 -9.32 7.12
CA ASN A 191 -4.45 -10.76 6.78
C ASN A 191 -5.24 -11.13 5.51
N HIS A 192 -5.44 -10.17 4.60
CA HIS A 192 -5.97 -10.41 3.26
C HIS A 192 -4.94 -9.99 2.23
N TYR A 193 -5.04 -10.58 1.03
CA TYR A 193 -4.28 -10.16 -0.13
C TYR A 193 -5.20 -9.70 -1.25
N LEU A 194 -4.65 -8.93 -2.17
CA LEU A 194 -5.31 -8.39 -3.34
C LEU A 194 -4.60 -8.88 -4.60
N GLU A 195 -5.37 -9.40 -5.55
CA GLU A 195 -4.92 -9.92 -6.86
C GLU A 195 -5.01 -8.92 -8.01
#